data_AF-A0A538CLD1-F1
#
_entry.id   AF-A0A538CLD1-F1
#
_cell.length_a   1.000
_cell.length_b   1.000
_cell.length_c   1.000
_cell.angle_alpha   90.00
_cell.angle_beta   90.00
_cell.angle_gamma   90.00
#
_symmetry.space_group_name_H-M   'P 1'
#
loop_
_entity.id
_entity.type
_entity.pdbx_description
1 polymer ?
#
loop_
_entity_poly.entity_id
_entity_poly.type
_entity_poly.pdbx_seq_one_letter_code
_entity_poly.pdbx_strand_id
1 'polypeptide(L)'
;MIDETRSERTARLLVARLEALARVAGEIRHPEAERLVELASVATMRAVALEMIQAERAAEIWRDARVRHPQLPQVQIDLPEQLAA
;
A
#
# COMPACT_ATOMS: atom_id res chain seq x y z
N MET A 1 -0.90 19.91 4.81
CA MET A 1 -0.38 19.51 6.16
C MET A 1 -1.21 18.33 6.59
N ILE A 2 -0.61 17.15 6.64
CA ILE A 2 -1.35 15.91 6.90
C ILE A 2 -1.83 15.92 8.35
N ASP A 3 -3.12 15.64 8.55
CA ASP A 3 -3.70 15.40 9.87
C ASP A 3 -3.12 14.08 10.42
N GLU A 4 -2.39 14.14 11.54
CA GLU A 4 -1.69 12.98 12.09
C GLU A 4 -2.65 11.85 12.49
N THR A 5 -3.84 12.18 13.02
CA THR A 5 -4.82 11.16 13.40
C THR A 5 -5.35 10.42 12.18
N ARG A 6 -5.60 11.15 11.09
CA ARG A 6 -5.97 10.57 9.79
C ARG A 6 -4.81 9.75 9.21
N SER A 7 -3.58 10.25 9.30
CA SER A 7 -2.37 9.58 8.84
C SER A 7 -2.18 8.22 9.50
N GLU A 8 -2.24 8.18 10.84
CA GLU A 8 -2.13 6.95 11.60
C GLU A 8 -3.26 5.96 11.30
N ARG A 9 -4.49 6.47 11.09
CA ARG A 9 -5.62 5.62 10.72
C ARG A 9 -5.38 4.98 9.35
N THR A 10 -4.94 5.77 8.36
CA THR A 10 -4.60 5.28 7.02
C THR A 10 -3.47 4.25 7.08
N ALA A 11 -2.42 4.52 7.86
CA ALA A 11 -1.31 3.60 8.07
C ALA A 11 -1.78 2.25 8.63
N ARG A 12 -2.62 2.26 9.67
CA ARG A 12 -3.20 1.03 10.25
C ARG A 12 -4.05 0.25 9.24
N LEU A 13 -4.86 0.93 8.45
CA LEU A 13 -5.65 0.30 7.39
C LEU A 13 -4.78 -0.31 6.30
N LEU A 14 -3.71 0.39 5.90
CA LEU A 14 -2.77 -0.11 4.90
C LEU A 14 -2.07 -1.38 5.38
N VAL A 15 -1.55 -1.37 6.62
CA VAL A 15 -0.95 -2.57 7.24
C VAL A 15 -1.93 -3.74 7.24
N ALA A 16 -3.15 -3.53 7.74
CA ALA A 16 -4.15 -4.59 7.80
C ALA A 16 -4.53 -5.14 6.41
N ARG A 17 -4.57 -4.26 5.40
CA ARG A 17 -4.86 -4.64 4.02
C ARG A 17 -3.77 -5.50 3.40
N LEU A 18 -2.50 -5.13 3.60
CA LEU A 18 -1.35 -5.89 3.09
C LEU A 18 -1.22 -7.25 3.78
N GLU A 19 -1.49 -7.31 5.07
CA GLU A 19 -1.58 -8.56 5.83
C GLU A 19 -2.66 -9.52 5.29
N ALA A 20 -3.87 -9.00 5.06
CA ALA A 20 -4.94 -9.80 4.46
C ALA A 20 -4.60 -10.25 3.04
N LEU A 21 -3.97 -9.37 2.26
CA LEU A 21 -3.56 -9.66 0.90
C LEU A 21 -2.49 -10.75 0.84
N ALA A 22 -1.49 -10.70 1.71
CA ALA A 22 -0.42 -11.69 1.78
C ALA A 22 -0.93 -13.09 2.11
N ARG A 23 -1.94 -13.19 3.00
CA ARG A 23 -2.62 -14.45 3.32
C ARG A 23 -3.34 -15.01 2.09
N VAL A 24 -4.18 -14.19 1.46
CA VAL A 24 -4.96 -14.60 0.28
C VAL A 24 -4.05 -14.96 -0.90
N ALA A 25 -2.97 -14.21 -1.12
CA ALA A 25 -2.01 -14.48 -2.20
C ALA A 25 -1.30 -15.83 -2.05
N GLY A 26 -1.22 -16.41 -0.85
CA GLY A 26 -0.73 -17.76 -0.63
C GLY A 26 -1.73 -18.88 -0.96
N GLU A 27 -3.03 -18.53 -1.12
CA GLU A 27 -4.13 -19.49 -1.27
C GLU A 27 -4.77 -19.49 -2.67
N ILE A 28 -4.58 -18.41 -3.45
CA ILE A 28 -5.25 -18.21 -4.74
C ILE A 28 -4.28 -18.31 -5.93
N ARG A 29 -4.83 -18.43 -7.14
CA ARG A 29 -4.02 -18.50 -8.37
C ARG A 29 -3.26 -17.19 -8.60
N HIS A 30 -2.04 -17.32 -9.11
CA HIS A 30 -1.12 -16.22 -9.35
C HIS A 30 -1.72 -14.94 -9.99
N PRO A 31 -2.53 -15.00 -11.08
CA PRO A 31 -3.09 -13.80 -11.70
C PRO A 31 -4.12 -13.07 -10.82
N GLU A 32 -4.85 -13.78 -9.97
CA GLU A 32 -5.81 -13.16 -9.04
C GLU A 32 -5.07 -12.46 -7.90
N ALA A 33 -3.96 -13.05 -7.42
CA ALA A 33 -3.08 -12.43 -6.44
C ALA A 33 -2.42 -11.15 -6.98
N GLU A 34 -1.90 -11.17 -8.21
CA GLU A 34 -1.31 -10.01 -8.88
C GLU A 34 -2.29 -8.84 -8.95
N ARG A 35 -3.53 -9.10 -9.39
CA ARG A 35 -4.58 -8.07 -9.48
C ARG A 35 -4.93 -7.46 -8.13
N LEU A 36 -4.92 -8.26 -7.06
CA LEU A 36 -5.14 -7.73 -5.71
C LEU A 36 -4.01 -6.81 -5.28
N VAL A 37 -2.75 -7.16 -5.60
CA VAL A 37 -1.59 -6.31 -5.31
C VAL A 37 -1.68 -5.01 -6.09
N GLU A 38 -1.98 -5.05 -7.37
CA GLU A 38 -2.16 -3.86 -8.21
C GLU A 38 -3.20 -2.90 -7.60
N LEU A 39 -4.36 -3.43 -7.18
CA LEU A 39 -5.39 -2.64 -6.52
C LEU A 39 -4.91 -2.02 -5.21
N ALA A 40 -4.16 -2.76 -4.40
CA ALA A 40 -3.59 -2.23 -3.15
C ALA A 40 -2.54 -1.14 -3.42
N SER A 41 -1.73 -1.30 -4.46
CA SER A 41 -0.76 -0.30 -4.90
C SER A 41 -1.45 1.00 -5.32
N VAL A 42 -2.46 0.92 -6.21
CA VAL A 42 -3.23 2.09 -6.67
C VAL A 42 -3.93 2.80 -5.52
N ALA A 43 -4.53 2.05 -4.59
CA ALA A 43 -5.15 2.63 -3.40
C ALA A 43 -4.13 3.35 -2.50
N THR A 44 -2.91 2.81 -2.37
CA THR A 44 -1.83 3.44 -1.63
C THR A 44 -1.39 4.75 -2.29
N MET A 45 -1.14 4.73 -3.60
CA MET A 45 -0.78 5.94 -4.35
C MET A 45 -1.86 7.01 -4.23
N ARG A 46 -3.14 6.63 -4.27
CA ARG A 46 -4.26 7.55 -4.08
C ARG A 46 -4.31 8.13 -2.67
N ALA A 47 -4.06 7.32 -1.64
CA ALA A 47 -4.01 7.80 -0.27
C ALA A 47 -2.87 8.81 -0.05
N VAL A 48 -1.72 8.58 -0.68
CA VAL A 48 -0.59 9.53 -0.67
C VAL A 48 -0.97 10.83 -1.38
N ALA A 49 -1.54 10.76 -2.59
CA ALA A 49 -1.94 11.95 -3.35
C ALA A 49 -3.03 12.78 -2.67
N LEU A 50 -3.89 12.15 -1.87
CA LEU A 50 -4.91 12.82 -1.06
C LEU A 50 -4.38 13.31 0.29
N GLU A 51 -3.06 13.35 0.50
CA GLU A 51 -2.44 13.74 1.76
C GLU A 51 -2.98 12.93 2.96
N MET A 52 -3.40 11.68 2.75
CA MET A 52 -3.91 10.82 3.81
C MET A 52 -2.79 10.06 4.52
N ILE A 53 -1.62 9.96 3.92
CA ILE A 53 -0.38 9.38 4.46
C ILE A 53 0.82 9.94 3.66
N GLN A 54 1.99 10.08 4.31
CA GLN A 54 3.22 10.46 3.62
C GLN A 54 3.72 9.32 2.72
N ALA A 55 4.37 9.66 1.59
CA ALA A 55 4.87 8.67 0.63
C ALA A 55 5.93 7.76 1.28
N GLU A 56 6.83 8.34 2.07
CA GLU A 56 7.91 7.66 2.78
C GLU A 56 7.33 6.62 3.75
N ARG A 57 6.33 7.02 4.54
CA ARG A 57 5.65 6.14 5.51
C ARG A 57 4.88 5.02 4.81
N ALA A 58 4.26 5.30 3.66
CA ALA A 58 3.61 4.27 2.86
C ALA A 58 4.64 3.27 2.29
N ALA A 59 5.77 3.74 1.78
CA ALA A 59 6.85 2.91 1.26
C ALA A 59 7.48 2.02 2.35
N GLU A 60 7.66 2.54 3.56
CA GLU A 60 8.08 1.76 4.73
C GLU A 60 7.10 0.63 5.04
N ILE A 61 5.79 0.92 5.09
CA ILE A 61 4.76 -0.09 5.34
C ILE A 61 4.80 -1.22 4.28
N TRP A 62 4.98 -0.87 3.01
CA TRP A 62 5.12 -1.85 1.93
C TRP A 62 6.40 -2.69 2.08
N ARG A 63 7.52 -2.07 2.44
CA ARG A 63 8.80 -2.75 2.70
C ARG A 63 8.66 -3.74 3.86
N ASP A 64 8.06 -3.32 4.96
CA ASP A 64 7.85 -4.14 6.15
C ASP A 64 6.87 -5.28 5.89
N ALA A 65 5.83 -5.05 5.08
CA ALA A 65 4.94 -6.11 4.63
C ALA A 65 5.69 -7.15 3.80
N ARG A 66 6.54 -6.74 2.86
CA ARG A 66 7.34 -7.66 2.03
C ARG A 66 8.38 -8.43 2.84
N VAL A 67 9.03 -7.81 3.82
CA VAL A 67 9.97 -8.51 4.72
C VAL A 67 9.28 -9.67 5.43
N ARG A 68 8.02 -9.46 5.86
CA ARG A 68 7.20 -10.49 6.52
C ARG A 68 6.58 -11.48 5.53
N HIS A 69 6.31 -11.03 4.31
CA HIS A 69 5.63 -11.78 3.26
C HIS A 69 6.38 -11.64 1.92
N PRO A 70 7.44 -12.44 1.68
CA PRO A 70 8.29 -12.31 0.49
C PRO A 70 7.58 -12.50 -0.85
N GLN A 71 6.39 -13.12 -0.85
CA GLN A 71 5.52 -13.26 -2.01
C GLN A 71 4.90 -11.94 -2.48
N LEU A 72 4.93 -10.89 -1.66
CA LEU A 72 4.50 -9.56 -2.08
C LEU A 72 5.53 -8.96 -3.03
N PRO A 73 5.11 -8.38 -4.16
CA PRO A 73 6.02 -7.72 -5.08
C PRO A 73 6.58 -6.45 -4.45
N GLN A 74 7.74 -6.03 -4.95
CA GLN A 74 8.28 -4.73 -4.63
C GLN A 74 7.46 -3.67 -5.39
N VAL A 75 6.87 -2.74 -4.64
CA VAL A 75 6.09 -1.65 -5.21
C VAL A 75 6.83 -0.34 -4.98
N GLN A 76 7.06 0.42 -6.05
CA GLN A 76 7.48 1.81 -5.93
C GLN A 76 6.26 2.68 -5.68
N ILE A 77 6.21 3.33 -4.51
CA ILE A 77 5.18 4.31 -4.17
C ILE A 77 5.76 5.67 -4.56
N ASP A 78 5.75 5.95 -5.86
CA ASP A 78 6.11 7.26 -6.37
C ASP A 78 4.85 8.12 -6.40
N LEU A 79 4.94 9.37 -5.93
CA LEU A 79 3.89 10.36 -6.16
C LEU A 79 3.83 10.62 -7.67
N PRO A 80 2.72 10.33 -8.37
CA PRO A 80 2.58 10.80 -9.74
C PRO A 80 2.53 12.33 -9.71
N GLU A 81 3.46 12.98 -10.42
CA GLU A 81 3.51 14.45 -10.57
C GLU A 81 2.19 15.04 -11.09
N GLN A 82 1.30 14.20 -11.66
CA GLN A 82 0.05 14.58 -12.33
C GLN A 82 -1.17 14.76 -11.41
N LEU A 83 -1.07 14.58 -10.09
CA LEU A 83 -2.19 14.87 -9.17
C LEU A 83 -2.17 16.30 -8.59
N ALA A 84 -1.32 17.18 -9.12
CA ALA A 84 -1.21 18.59 -8.74
C ALA A 84 -2.03 19.57 -9.62
N ALA A 85 -2.96 19.09 -10.46
CA ALA A 85 -3.78 19.91 -11.35
C ALA A 85 -5.24 20.02 -10.89
#